data_AF-A0A1B8HNV5-F1
#
_entry.id   AF-A0A1B8HNV5-F1
#
_cell.length_a   1.000
_cell.length_b   1.000
_cell.length_c   1.000
_cell.angle_alpha   90.00
_cell.angle_beta   90.00
_cell.angle_gamma   90.00
#
_symmetry.space_group_name_H-M   'P 1'
#
loop_
_entity.id
_entity.type
_entity.pdbx_description
1 polymer ?
#
loop_
_entity_poly.entity_id
_entity_poly.type
_entity_poly.pdbx_seq_one_letter_code
_entity_poly.pdbx_strand_id
1 'polypeptide(L)'
;MAERINYIQNTTMSFKLNNKEFTTDTREFSKNLLESICKLNLPVSKPGETPDAYLLLQAEKSLNAGIKEWGEQEKTTLISAFINRTIDQTCRAHHVKIGKDEKKNLFNEVKDKYFTKINLDPGCAQPSIIQSLHNNKALANEIIIPNVNDAIPDHTDGIMAERFNHIISDNKSDGLTINERQNKQKELTQHIVQYTASLNAERTSLKSDIYNRIAENIFNTFLCDKFYGGNSGEVDFDTIRNDIQNITLSRATSMSDDFYFIFPEQNLTVTTSQPIITSSDVNTPAINKQAGKKR
;
A
#
# COMPACT_ATOMS: atom_id res chain seq x y z
N MET A 1 1.46 -26.68 2.04
CA MET A 1 1.54 -25.23 1.75
C MET A 1 2.40 -24.94 0.53
N ALA A 2 3.38 -25.79 0.18
CA ALA A 2 3.97 -25.87 -1.16
C ALA A 2 2.94 -26.03 -2.30
N GLU A 3 1.82 -26.73 -2.05
CA GLU A 3 0.68 -26.74 -2.98
C GLU A 3 0.07 -25.34 -3.21
N ARG A 4 0.11 -24.42 -2.23
CA ARG A 4 -0.46 -23.05 -2.34
C ARG A 4 0.33 -22.13 -3.28
N ILE A 5 1.58 -22.46 -3.58
CA ILE A 5 2.42 -21.72 -4.53
C ILE A 5 1.81 -21.75 -5.93
N ASN A 6 1.21 -22.89 -6.31
CA ASN A 6 0.50 -23.06 -7.58
C ASN A 6 -0.89 -22.39 -7.58
N TYR A 7 -1.40 -21.99 -6.42
CA TYR A 7 -2.70 -21.34 -6.26
C TYR A 7 -2.60 -19.83 -6.00
N ILE A 8 -1.41 -19.21 -6.15
CA ILE A 8 -1.32 -17.73 -6.16
C ILE A 8 -2.29 -17.22 -7.22
N GLN A 9 -3.36 -16.62 -6.72
CA GLN A 9 -4.53 -16.29 -7.52
C GLN A 9 -4.13 -15.20 -8.49
N ASN A 10 -4.21 -15.58 -9.75
CA ASN A 10 -4.10 -14.70 -10.91
C ASN A 10 -5.03 -13.51 -10.67
N THR A 11 -4.48 -12.32 -10.42
CA THR A 11 -5.27 -11.10 -10.20
C THR A 11 -4.60 -9.90 -10.82
N THR A 12 -5.34 -9.31 -11.76
CA THR A 12 -5.03 -8.00 -12.30
C THR A 12 -5.75 -6.97 -11.46
N MET A 13 -5.01 -5.98 -10.99
CA MET A 13 -5.58 -4.77 -10.40
C MET A 13 -5.53 -3.67 -11.45
N SER A 14 -6.66 -2.99 -11.65
CA SER A 14 -6.72 -1.73 -12.41
C SER A 14 -6.86 -0.57 -11.44
N PHE A 15 -6.00 0.43 -11.63
CA PHE A 15 -5.98 1.69 -10.91
C PHE A 15 -6.40 2.78 -11.88
N LYS A 16 -7.49 3.46 -11.56
CA LYS A 16 -7.89 4.66 -12.26
C LYS A 16 -7.63 5.86 -11.37
N LEU A 17 -6.79 6.74 -11.87
CA LEU A 17 -6.29 7.95 -11.21
C LEU A 17 -6.62 9.13 -12.12
N ASN A 18 -7.67 9.87 -11.76
CA ASN A 18 -8.28 10.88 -12.61
C ASN A 18 -8.67 10.31 -14.00
N ASN A 19 -8.05 10.82 -15.07
CA ASN A 19 -8.28 10.40 -16.46
C ASN A 19 -7.32 9.30 -16.93
N LYS A 20 -6.42 8.81 -16.06
CA LYS A 20 -5.44 7.79 -16.40
C LYS A 20 -5.82 6.46 -15.75
N GLU A 21 -5.52 5.39 -16.45
CA GLU A 21 -5.72 4.02 -15.98
C GLU A 21 -4.44 3.24 -16.20
N PHE A 22 -4.02 2.49 -15.18
CA PHE A 22 -2.89 1.57 -15.28
C PHE A 22 -3.22 0.27 -14.56
N THR A 23 -2.62 -0.82 -15.02
CA THR A 23 -2.86 -2.15 -14.46
C THR A 23 -1.58 -2.75 -13.92
N THR A 24 -1.72 -3.68 -12.97
CA THR A 24 -0.60 -4.48 -12.48
C THR A 24 -1.07 -5.90 -12.16
N ASP A 25 -0.18 -6.87 -12.38
CA ASP A 25 -0.43 -8.27 -12.01
C ASP A 25 0.19 -8.55 -10.64
N THR A 26 -0.67 -8.78 -9.64
CA THR A 26 -0.20 -9.04 -8.28
C THR A 26 0.29 -10.47 -8.06
N ARG A 27 0.16 -11.35 -9.07
CA ARG A 27 0.73 -12.69 -9.04
C ARG A 27 2.25 -12.64 -8.95
N GLU A 28 2.89 -11.82 -9.77
CA GLU A 28 4.36 -11.73 -9.78
C GLU A 28 4.86 -11.23 -8.42
N PHE A 29 4.19 -10.25 -7.83
CA PHE A 29 4.53 -9.76 -6.49
C PHE A 29 4.34 -10.83 -5.41
N SER A 30 3.24 -11.58 -5.47
CA SER A 30 2.97 -12.67 -4.54
C SER A 30 4.01 -13.80 -4.66
N LYS A 31 4.47 -14.12 -5.88
CA LYS A 31 5.55 -15.08 -6.12
C LYS A 31 6.86 -14.59 -5.54
N ASN A 32 7.26 -13.35 -5.83
CA ASN A 32 8.51 -12.76 -5.34
C ASN A 32 8.53 -12.67 -3.80
N LEU A 33 7.39 -12.33 -3.20
CA LEU A 33 7.21 -12.32 -1.75
C LEU A 33 7.42 -13.73 -1.16
N LEU A 34 6.73 -14.72 -1.73
CA LEU A 34 6.82 -16.10 -1.29
C LEU A 34 8.24 -16.67 -1.46
N GLU A 35 8.91 -16.40 -2.58
CA GLU A 35 10.30 -16.80 -2.78
C GLU A 35 11.21 -16.22 -1.70
N SER A 36 10.98 -14.98 -1.31
CA SER A 36 11.73 -14.31 -0.24
C SER A 36 11.51 -15.00 1.11
N ILE A 37 10.26 -15.36 1.43
CA ILE A 37 9.91 -16.08 2.66
C ILE A 37 10.50 -17.49 2.65
N CYS A 38 10.43 -18.20 1.52
CA CYS A 38 11.03 -19.53 1.38
C CYS A 38 12.54 -19.49 1.62
N LYS A 39 13.26 -18.52 1.05
CA LYS A 39 14.70 -18.35 1.25
C LYS A 39 15.10 -18.19 2.72
N LEU A 40 14.27 -17.52 3.52
CA LEU A 40 14.50 -17.36 4.96
C LEU A 40 14.28 -18.64 5.77
N ASN A 41 13.50 -19.58 5.24
CA ASN A 41 13.09 -20.80 5.93
C ASN A 41 13.75 -22.07 5.36
N LEU A 42 14.63 -21.94 4.37
CA LEU A 42 15.40 -23.06 3.84
C LEU A 42 16.49 -23.47 4.84
N PRO A 43 16.56 -24.76 5.21
CA PRO A 43 17.69 -25.26 5.98
C PRO A 43 18.97 -25.11 5.16
N VAL A 44 20.04 -24.63 5.79
CA VAL A 44 21.35 -24.47 5.15
C VAL A 44 21.99 -25.84 4.97
N SER A 45 22.08 -26.33 3.74
CA SER A 45 22.85 -27.53 3.41
C SER A 45 24.35 -27.22 3.40
N LYS A 46 25.17 -28.18 3.82
CA LYS A 46 26.63 -28.06 3.67
C LYS A 46 27.01 -28.02 2.18
N PRO A 47 27.98 -27.18 1.77
CA PRO A 47 28.43 -27.15 0.39
C PRO A 47 28.96 -28.52 -0.05
N GLY A 48 28.44 -29.04 -1.16
CA GLY A 48 28.94 -30.29 -1.79
C GLY A 48 28.22 -31.58 -1.39
N GLU A 49 27.26 -31.55 -0.46
CA GLU A 49 26.44 -32.72 -0.11
C GLU A 49 25.16 -32.76 -0.97
N THR A 50 24.86 -33.91 -1.55
CA THR A 50 23.57 -34.15 -2.20
C THR A 50 22.52 -34.35 -1.11
N PRO A 51 21.42 -33.57 -1.07
CA PRO A 51 20.39 -33.75 -0.07
C PRO A 51 19.77 -35.13 -0.19
N ASP A 52 19.81 -35.92 0.89
CA ASP A 52 19.09 -37.18 0.94
C ASP A 52 17.56 -36.94 1.03
N ALA A 53 16.77 -38.00 0.81
CA ALA A 53 15.31 -37.92 0.85
C ALA A 53 14.76 -37.45 2.21
N TYR A 54 15.51 -37.68 3.30
CA TYR A 54 15.13 -37.25 4.65
C TYR A 54 15.34 -35.73 4.82
N LEU A 55 16.46 -35.19 4.34
CA LEU A 55 16.74 -33.75 4.30
C LEU A 55 15.72 -33.00 3.46
N LEU A 56 15.31 -33.56 2.32
CA LEU A 56 14.24 -32.97 1.48
C LEU A 56 12.89 -32.91 2.23
N LEU A 57 12.51 -33.99 2.92
CA LEU A 57 11.29 -34.04 3.71
C LEU A 57 11.32 -33.05 4.90
N GLN A 58 12.48 -32.91 5.55
CA GLN A 58 12.66 -31.94 6.63
C GLN A 58 12.62 -30.50 6.11
N ALA A 59 13.26 -30.22 4.98
CA ALA A 59 13.19 -28.91 4.33
C ALA A 59 11.76 -28.53 3.97
N GLU A 60 10.98 -29.47 3.41
CA GLU A 60 9.57 -29.23 3.10
C GLU A 60 8.74 -28.94 4.35
N LYS A 61 8.94 -29.69 5.44
CA LYS A 61 8.25 -29.43 6.72
C LYS A 61 8.60 -28.06 7.28
N SER A 62 9.88 -27.70 7.33
CA SER A 62 10.37 -26.40 7.81
C SER A 62 9.81 -25.25 6.97
N LEU A 63 9.84 -25.38 5.64
CA LEU A 63 9.24 -24.39 4.73
C LEU A 63 7.75 -24.20 4.98
N ASN A 64 6.99 -25.30 5.05
CA ASN A 64 5.55 -25.23 5.28
C ASN A 64 5.22 -24.61 6.66
N ALA A 65 6.02 -24.91 7.69
CA ALA A 65 5.85 -24.31 9.01
C ALA A 65 6.17 -22.81 9.00
N GLY A 66 7.29 -22.41 8.39
CA GLY A 66 7.69 -21.00 8.29
C GLY A 66 6.72 -20.14 7.49
N ILE A 67 6.20 -20.65 6.37
CA ILE A 67 5.16 -19.93 5.60
C ILE A 67 3.88 -19.79 6.42
N LYS A 68 3.50 -20.82 7.19
CA LYS A 68 2.32 -20.76 8.06
C LYS A 68 2.48 -19.69 9.13
N GLU A 69 3.61 -19.72 9.85
CA GLU A 69 3.93 -18.77 10.90
C GLU A 69 3.96 -17.34 10.36
N TRP A 70 4.65 -17.12 9.23
CA TRP A 70 4.66 -15.83 8.55
C TRP A 70 3.24 -15.36 8.20
N GLY A 71 2.40 -16.25 7.65
CA GLY A 71 1.03 -15.89 7.28
C GLY A 71 0.18 -15.48 8.49
N GLU A 72 0.36 -16.12 9.65
CA GLU A 72 -0.32 -15.76 10.89
C GLU A 72 0.17 -14.41 11.45
N GLN A 73 1.49 -14.16 11.38
CA GLN A 73 2.08 -12.87 11.75
C GLN A 73 1.59 -11.75 10.81
N GLU A 74 1.61 -11.98 9.50
CA GLU A 74 1.23 -10.97 8.51
C GLU A 74 -0.25 -10.59 8.61
N LYS A 75 -1.13 -11.54 8.97
CA LYS A 75 -2.55 -11.26 9.31
C LYS A 75 -2.70 -10.27 10.44
N THR A 76 -1.89 -10.41 11.47
CA THR A 76 -1.91 -9.46 12.59
C THR A 76 -1.35 -8.11 12.16
N THR A 77 -0.19 -8.12 11.52
CA THR A 77 0.60 -6.94 11.17
C THR A 77 -0.07 -6.07 10.13
N LEU A 78 -0.56 -6.65 9.03
CA LEU A 78 -1.19 -5.91 7.93
C LEU A 78 -2.51 -5.27 8.37
N ILE A 79 -3.36 -6.01 9.09
CA ILE A 79 -4.64 -5.47 9.58
C ILE A 79 -4.39 -4.35 10.60
N SER A 80 -3.45 -4.54 11.52
CA SER A 80 -3.09 -3.50 12.50
C SER A 80 -2.56 -2.24 11.80
N ALA A 81 -1.64 -2.40 10.85
CA ALA A 81 -1.10 -1.30 10.08
C ALA A 81 -2.19 -0.60 9.24
N PHE A 82 -3.12 -1.36 8.64
CA PHE A 82 -4.26 -0.81 7.88
C PHE A 82 -5.13 0.10 8.74
N ILE A 83 -5.49 -0.31 9.97
CA ILE A 83 -6.30 0.51 10.87
C ILE A 83 -5.56 1.81 11.23
N ASN A 84 -4.32 1.68 11.73
CA ASN A 84 -3.49 2.83 12.11
C ASN A 84 -3.31 3.82 10.97
N ARG A 85 -2.97 3.31 9.79
CA ARG A 85 -2.76 4.10 8.59
C ARG A 85 -4.03 4.81 8.15
N THR A 86 -5.17 4.13 8.19
CA THR A 86 -6.46 4.73 7.79
C THR A 86 -6.82 5.91 8.70
N ILE A 87 -6.59 5.78 10.02
CA ILE A 87 -6.78 6.90 10.96
C ILE A 87 -5.86 8.07 10.59
N ASP A 88 -4.58 7.79 10.36
CA ASP A 88 -3.57 8.82 10.06
C ASP A 88 -3.84 9.52 8.71
N GLN A 89 -4.27 8.76 7.71
CA GLN A 89 -4.66 9.27 6.39
C GLN A 89 -5.91 10.16 6.49
N THR A 90 -6.91 9.73 7.27
CA THR A 90 -8.12 10.52 7.50
C THR A 90 -7.79 11.85 8.15
N CYS A 91 -6.96 11.81 9.21
CA CYS A 91 -6.50 12.99 9.92
C CYS A 91 -5.78 13.96 8.98
N ARG A 92 -4.85 13.46 8.16
CA ARG A 92 -4.11 14.27 7.18
C ARG A 92 -5.03 14.91 6.14
N ALA A 93 -5.90 14.12 5.51
CA ALA A 93 -6.76 14.57 4.42
C ALA A 93 -7.77 15.64 4.85
N HIS A 94 -8.19 15.62 6.12
CA HIS A 94 -9.19 16.55 6.65
C HIS A 94 -8.59 17.65 7.55
N HIS A 95 -7.25 17.74 7.64
CA HIS A 95 -6.55 18.70 8.50
C HIS A 95 -7.05 18.66 9.95
N VAL A 96 -7.28 17.45 10.45
CA VAL A 96 -7.71 17.20 11.82
C VAL A 96 -6.66 16.39 12.58
N LYS A 97 -6.71 16.47 13.91
CA LYS A 97 -5.87 15.66 14.79
C LYS A 97 -6.73 14.88 15.77
N ILE A 98 -6.28 13.68 16.10
CA ILE A 98 -6.87 12.83 17.14
C ILE A 98 -5.82 12.62 18.25
N GLY A 99 -6.27 12.63 19.51
CA GLY A 99 -5.39 12.37 20.66
C GLY A 99 -4.85 10.94 20.65
N LYS A 100 -3.70 10.69 21.27
CA LYS A 100 -3.07 9.36 21.32
C LYS A 100 -3.98 8.31 21.97
N ASP A 101 -4.61 8.65 23.08
CA ASP A 101 -5.53 7.75 23.78
C ASP A 101 -6.78 7.48 22.95
N GLU A 102 -7.29 8.51 22.27
CA GLU A 102 -8.46 8.38 21.42
C GLU A 102 -8.17 7.55 20.16
N LYS A 103 -6.97 7.67 19.58
CA LYS A 103 -6.50 6.79 18.50
C LYS A 103 -6.47 5.33 18.96
N LYS A 104 -6.01 5.06 20.19
CA LYS A 104 -5.99 3.71 20.75
C LYS A 104 -7.40 3.17 21.00
N ASN A 105 -8.32 4.00 21.49
CA ASN A 105 -9.71 3.63 21.69
C ASN A 105 -10.38 3.26 20.35
N LEU A 106 -10.21 4.11 19.34
CA LEU A 106 -10.71 3.87 17.99
C LEU A 106 -10.14 2.57 17.41
N PHE A 107 -8.83 2.33 17.53
CA PHE A 107 -8.21 1.08 17.09
C PHE A 107 -8.86 -0.15 17.73
N ASN A 108 -9.07 -0.12 19.05
CA ASN A 108 -9.69 -1.22 19.77
C ASN A 108 -11.16 -1.43 19.35
N GLU A 109 -11.91 -0.36 19.13
CA GLU A 109 -13.28 -0.44 18.66
C GLU A 109 -13.38 -1.11 17.28
N VAL A 110 -12.47 -0.77 16.35
CA VAL A 110 -12.39 -1.42 15.03
C VAL A 110 -11.98 -2.88 15.16
N LYS A 111 -11.01 -3.19 16.03
CA LYS A 111 -10.61 -4.56 16.35
C LYS A 111 -11.80 -5.39 16.85
N ASP A 112 -12.55 -4.86 17.81
CA ASP A 112 -13.67 -5.55 18.44
C ASP A 112 -14.86 -5.70 17.47
N LYS A 113 -15.05 -4.74 16.56
CA LYS A 113 -16.13 -4.78 15.56
C LYS A 113 -15.86 -5.79 14.44
N TYR A 114 -14.63 -5.87 13.91
CA TYR A 114 -14.34 -6.64 12.69
C TYR A 114 -13.39 -7.82 12.88
N PHE A 115 -12.53 -7.80 13.90
CA PHE A 115 -11.36 -8.67 14.00
C PHE A 115 -11.26 -9.38 15.35
N THR A 116 -12.40 -9.78 15.94
CA THR A 116 -12.50 -10.42 17.27
C THR A 116 -11.63 -11.66 17.46
N LYS A 117 -11.28 -12.36 16.38
CA LYS A 117 -10.47 -13.58 16.40
C LYS A 117 -8.98 -13.35 16.12
N ILE A 118 -8.58 -12.11 15.84
CA ILE A 118 -7.21 -11.75 15.47
C ILE A 118 -6.60 -10.90 16.58
N ASN A 119 -5.42 -11.29 17.05
CA ASN A 119 -4.73 -10.55 18.10
C ASN A 119 -4.00 -9.32 17.54
N LEU A 120 -4.75 -8.28 17.18
CA LEU A 120 -4.19 -7.04 16.62
C LEU A 120 -3.37 -6.25 17.66
N ASP A 121 -2.31 -5.60 17.16
CA ASP A 121 -1.37 -4.78 17.93
C ASP A 121 -1.41 -3.30 17.45
N PRO A 122 -1.86 -2.36 18.29
CA PRO A 122 -1.91 -0.93 17.93
C PRO A 122 -0.53 -0.30 17.71
N GLY A 123 0.56 -0.94 18.13
CA GLY A 123 1.93 -0.48 17.88
C GLY A 123 2.49 -0.89 16.51
N CYS A 124 1.75 -1.69 15.74
CA CYS A 124 2.24 -2.24 14.50
C CYS A 124 2.11 -1.25 13.33
N ALA A 125 3.18 -1.10 12.55
CA ALA A 125 3.26 -0.07 11.49
C ALA A 125 3.71 -0.58 10.11
N GLN A 126 4.45 -1.68 10.00
CA GLN A 126 5.11 -2.08 8.74
C GLN A 126 4.91 -3.57 8.43
N PRO A 127 3.97 -3.93 7.54
CA PRO A 127 3.79 -5.29 7.06
C PRO A 127 4.85 -5.70 6.03
N SER A 128 5.21 -6.98 6.04
CA SER A 128 6.27 -7.51 5.17
C SER A 128 5.86 -7.55 3.69
N ILE A 129 4.56 -7.67 3.40
CA ILE A 129 4.01 -7.52 2.05
C ILE A 129 4.37 -6.13 1.50
N ILE A 130 4.14 -5.07 2.28
CA ILE A 130 4.47 -3.68 1.86
C ILE A 130 5.97 -3.51 1.65
N GLN A 131 6.80 -4.03 2.56
CA GLN A 131 8.25 -3.97 2.41
C GLN A 131 8.73 -4.67 1.13
N SER A 132 8.14 -5.81 0.80
CA SER A 132 8.44 -6.53 -0.44
C SER A 132 8.06 -5.72 -1.69
N LEU A 133 6.89 -5.08 -1.68
CA LEU A 133 6.45 -4.21 -2.77
C LEU A 133 7.36 -2.98 -2.95
N HIS A 134 7.80 -2.35 -1.85
CA HIS A 134 8.74 -1.23 -1.91
C HIS A 134 10.09 -1.62 -2.51
N ASN A 135 10.52 -2.87 -2.33
CA ASN A 135 11.76 -3.39 -2.90
C ASN A 135 11.62 -3.75 -4.39
N ASN A 136 10.40 -3.74 -4.95
CA ASN A 136 10.17 -4.02 -6.36
C ASN A 136 10.40 -2.77 -7.23
N LYS A 137 11.58 -2.73 -7.89
CA LYS A 137 11.98 -1.60 -8.74
C LYS A 137 11.11 -1.42 -9.97
N ALA A 138 10.62 -2.49 -10.58
CA ALA A 138 9.74 -2.41 -11.76
C ALA A 138 8.41 -1.77 -11.38
N LEU A 139 7.78 -2.25 -10.29
CA LEU A 139 6.57 -1.63 -9.74
C LEU A 139 6.79 -0.15 -9.41
N ALA A 140 7.91 0.20 -8.78
CA ALA A 140 8.20 1.58 -8.44
C ALA A 140 8.41 2.47 -9.68
N ASN A 141 9.34 2.09 -10.56
CA ASN A 141 9.84 2.97 -11.62
C ASN A 141 9.01 2.96 -12.90
N GLU A 142 8.35 1.84 -13.20
CA GLU A 142 7.65 1.65 -14.47
C GLU A 142 6.14 1.86 -14.30
N ILE A 143 5.60 1.61 -13.11
CA ILE A 143 4.17 1.69 -12.84
C ILE A 143 3.87 2.88 -11.94
N ILE A 144 4.36 2.90 -10.71
CA ILE A 144 3.89 3.85 -9.69
C ILE A 144 4.40 5.27 -9.94
N ILE A 145 5.72 5.46 -10.07
CA ILE A 145 6.32 6.81 -10.18
C ILE A 145 5.80 7.57 -11.41
N PRO A 146 5.76 7.00 -12.63
CA PRO A 146 5.28 7.71 -13.81
C PRO A 146 3.81 8.12 -13.65
N ASN A 147 2.94 7.19 -13.25
CA ASN A 147 1.51 7.46 -13.12
C ASN A 147 1.20 8.49 -12.03
N VAL A 148 1.94 8.49 -10.91
CA VAL A 148 1.77 9.50 -9.85
C VAL A 148 2.29 10.88 -10.27
N ASN A 149 3.47 10.94 -10.89
CA ASN A 149 4.03 12.22 -11.36
C ASN A 149 3.13 12.86 -12.44
N ASP A 150 2.49 12.03 -13.24
CA ASP A 150 1.55 12.44 -14.26
C ASP A 150 0.21 12.93 -13.70
N ALA A 151 -0.28 12.31 -12.63
CA ALA A 151 -1.53 12.72 -11.99
C ALA A 151 -1.37 13.98 -11.14
N ILE A 152 -0.20 14.14 -10.53
CA ILE A 152 0.18 15.32 -9.75
C ILE A 152 1.40 15.94 -10.43
N PRO A 153 1.21 16.67 -11.54
CA PRO A 153 2.30 17.29 -12.29
C PRO A 153 3.04 18.37 -11.49
N ASP A 154 4.30 18.57 -11.84
CA ASP A 154 5.11 19.62 -11.22
C ASP A 154 4.87 20.95 -11.93
N HIS A 155 4.24 21.89 -11.22
CA HIS A 155 3.99 23.26 -11.68
C HIS A 155 4.91 24.31 -11.05
N THR A 156 6.09 23.90 -10.51
CA THR A 156 7.01 24.82 -9.82
C THR A 156 7.32 26.08 -10.64
N ASP A 157 7.56 25.96 -11.96
CA ASP A 157 7.85 27.12 -12.82
C ASP A 157 6.66 28.08 -12.92
N GLY A 158 5.44 27.56 -13.03
CA GLY A 158 4.21 28.36 -13.08
C GLY A 158 3.95 29.08 -11.76
N ILE A 159 4.09 28.36 -10.64
CA ILE A 159 3.96 28.91 -9.28
C ILE A 159 5.03 29.99 -9.02
N MET A 160 6.28 29.74 -9.46
CA MET A 160 7.35 30.73 -9.36
C MET A 160 7.01 31.99 -10.16
N ALA A 161 6.56 31.84 -11.41
CA ALA A 161 6.20 32.97 -12.27
C ALA A 161 5.03 33.78 -11.70
N GLU A 162 3.98 33.11 -11.20
CA GLU A 162 2.84 33.76 -10.55
C GLU A 162 3.26 34.56 -9.31
N ARG A 163 4.04 33.93 -8.40
CA ARG A 163 4.51 34.61 -7.20
C ARG A 163 5.44 35.78 -7.53
N PHE A 164 6.32 35.61 -8.51
CA PHE A 164 7.20 36.67 -8.98
C PHE A 164 6.42 37.85 -9.57
N ASN A 165 5.39 37.58 -10.39
CA ASN A 165 4.52 38.62 -10.95
C ASN A 165 3.73 39.35 -9.86
N HIS A 166 3.24 38.65 -8.83
CA HIS A 166 2.58 39.28 -7.68
C HIS A 166 3.54 40.19 -6.90
N ILE A 167 4.76 39.71 -6.64
CA ILE A 167 5.81 40.53 -6.04
C ILE A 167 6.05 41.78 -6.89
N ILE A 168 6.09 41.69 -8.22
CA ILE A 168 6.26 42.85 -9.10
C ILE A 168 5.05 43.79 -9.07
N SER A 169 3.82 43.26 -9.17
CA SER A 169 2.59 44.05 -9.25
C SER A 169 2.31 44.86 -7.99
N ASP A 170 2.67 44.31 -6.83
CA ASP A 170 2.49 44.97 -5.53
C ASP A 170 3.45 46.16 -5.34
N ASN A 171 4.49 46.27 -6.18
CA ASN A 171 5.41 47.40 -6.16
C ASN A 171 5.20 48.28 -7.41
N LYS A 172 4.19 49.16 -7.38
CA LYS A 172 4.14 50.25 -8.36
C LYS A 172 5.36 51.17 -8.17
N SER A 173 6.19 51.22 -9.20
CA SER A 173 7.26 52.19 -9.47
C SER A 173 7.69 53.09 -8.29
N ASP A 174 8.66 52.64 -7.49
CA ASP A 174 9.86 53.38 -7.10
C ASP A 174 10.57 52.72 -5.89
N GLY A 175 11.90 52.64 -5.95
CA GLY A 175 12.74 52.71 -4.75
C GLY A 175 12.83 51.52 -3.78
N LEU A 176 12.67 50.26 -4.20
CA LEU A 176 13.01 49.13 -3.31
C LEU A 176 14.50 49.17 -2.94
N THR A 177 14.78 49.25 -1.63
CA THR A 177 16.11 49.12 -1.05
C THR A 177 16.69 47.72 -1.30
N ILE A 178 18.01 47.58 -1.17
CA ILE A 178 18.68 46.27 -1.31
C ILE A 178 18.09 45.25 -0.32
N ASN A 179 17.80 45.67 0.91
CA ASN A 179 17.25 44.79 1.95
C ASN A 179 15.84 44.30 1.59
N GLU A 180 14.97 45.16 1.05
CA GLU A 180 13.62 44.75 0.64
C GLU A 180 13.66 43.78 -0.55
N ARG A 181 14.59 43.98 -1.50
CA ARG A 181 14.82 43.04 -2.60
C ARG A 181 15.28 41.68 -2.09
N GLN A 182 16.21 41.65 -1.13
CA GLN A 182 16.67 40.41 -0.51
C GLN A 182 15.56 39.70 0.27
N ASN A 183 14.72 40.45 0.99
CA ASN A 183 13.59 39.88 1.70
C ASN A 183 12.56 39.24 0.74
N LYS A 184 12.24 39.90 -0.37
CA LYS A 184 11.36 39.35 -1.42
C LYS A 184 11.96 38.11 -2.09
N GLN A 185 13.27 38.07 -2.32
CA GLN A 185 13.96 36.88 -2.81
C GLN A 185 13.87 35.72 -1.83
N LYS A 186 14.04 35.99 -0.52
CA LYS A 186 13.88 34.98 0.53
C LYS A 186 12.44 34.47 0.58
N GLU A 187 11.46 35.37 0.48
CA GLU A 187 10.04 35.03 0.46
C GLU A 187 9.68 34.14 -0.74
N LEU A 188 10.15 34.49 -1.95
CA LEU A 188 9.98 33.66 -3.14
C LEU A 188 10.60 32.27 -2.95
N THR A 189 11.83 32.22 -2.41
CA THR A 189 12.52 30.96 -2.14
C THR A 189 11.75 30.10 -1.13
N GLN A 190 11.26 30.70 -0.05
CA GLN A 190 10.45 30.02 0.96
C GLN A 190 9.15 29.48 0.37
N HIS A 191 8.47 30.27 -0.46
CA HIS A 191 7.24 29.86 -1.12
C HIS A 191 7.47 28.64 -2.03
N ILE A 192 8.56 28.62 -2.80
CA ILE A 192 8.93 27.48 -3.64
C ILE A 192 9.25 26.25 -2.79
N VAL A 193 10.04 26.41 -1.72
CA VAL A 193 10.36 25.30 -0.81
C VAL A 193 9.09 24.70 -0.20
N GLN A 194 8.15 25.53 0.21
CA GLN A 194 6.85 25.08 0.73
C GLN A 194 6.02 24.35 -0.33
N TYR A 195 5.99 24.86 -1.57
CA TYR A 195 5.31 24.20 -2.68
C TYR A 195 5.92 22.83 -2.98
N THR A 196 7.24 22.75 -3.16
CA THR A 196 7.94 21.50 -3.46
C THR A 196 7.77 20.48 -2.33
N ALA A 197 7.80 20.93 -1.07
CA ALA A 197 7.54 20.05 0.08
C ALA A 197 6.12 19.49 0.04
N SER A 198 5.13 20.33 -0.24
CA SER A 198 3.71 19.93 -0.33
C SER A 198 3.48 18.99 -1.52
N LEU A 199 4.07 19.28 -2.69
CA LEU A 199 4.02 18.43 -3.88
C LEU A 199 4.60 17.03 -3.60
N ASN A 200 5.76 16.98 -2.95
CA ASN A 200 6.40 15.71 -2.59
C ASN A 200 5.58 14.93 -1.55
N ALA A 201 4.97 15.61 -0.58
CA ALA A 201 4.10 15.00 0.40
C ALA A 201 2.87 14.36 -0.27
N GLU A 202 2.23 15.07 -1.19
CA GLU A 202 1.05 14.59 -1.92
C GLU A 202 1.38 13.38 -2.80
N ARG A 203 2.45 13.47 -3.60
CA ARG A 203 2.94 12.33 -4.40
C ARG A 203 3.29 11.13 -3.52
N THR A 204 3.92 11.36 -2.37
CA THR A 204 4.26 10.26 -1.44
C THR A 204 3.02 9.62 -0.83
N SER A 205 2.01 10.41 -0.50
CA SER A 205 0.72 9.91 0.00
C SER A 205 0.05 9.00 -1.02
N LEU A 206 -0.08 9.47 -2.26
CA LEU A 206 -0.70 8.69 -3.33
C LEU A 206 0.07 7.41 -3.69
N LYS A 207 1.40 7.46 -3.72
CA LYS A 207 2.24 6.25 -3.87
C LYS A 207 1.94 5.25 -2.77
N SER A 208 1.88 5.71 -1.53
CA SER A 208 1.55 4.86 -0.38
C SER A 208 0.19 4.19 -0.60
N ASP A 209 -0.85 4.94 -0.98
CA ASP A 209 -2.19 4.40 -1.23
C ASP A 209 -2.18 3.29 -2.27
N ILE A 210 -1.46 3.47 -3.39
CA ILE A 210 -1.33 2.42 -4.42
C ILE A 210 -0.67 1.16 -3.84
N TYR A 211 0.48 1.30 -3.15
CA TYR A 211 1.17 0.15 -2.53
C TYR A 211 0.27 -0.59 -1.53
N ASN A 212 -0.49 0.17 -0.75
CA ASN A 212 -1.39 -0.33 0.25
C ASN A 212 -2.55 -1.12 -0.36
N ARG A 213 -3.14 -0.62 -1.44
CA ARG A 213 -4.17 -1.32 -2.20
C ARG A 213 -3.64 -2.63 -2.79
N ILE A 214 -2.42 -2.64 -3.32
CA ILE A 214 -1.77 -3.87 -3.79
C ILE A 214 -1.59 -4.86 -2.64
N ALA A 215 -1.12 -4.40 -1.47
CA ALA A 215 -0.94 -5.26 -0.31
C ALA A 215 -2.25 -5.83 0.23
N GLU A 216 -3.31 -5.04 0.28
CA GLU A 216 -4.67 -5.48 0.66
C GLU A 216 -5.19 -6.55 -0.31
N ASN A 217 -4.93 -6.40 -1.62
CA ASN A 217 -5.28 -7.40 -2.61
C ASN A 217 -4.48 -8.70 -2.42
N ILE A 218 -3.15 -8.60 -2.26
CA ILE A 218 -2.29 -9.76 -1.96
C ILE A 218 -2.78 -10.43 -0.67
N PHE A 219 -3.12 -9.68 0.36
CA PHE A 219 -3.67 -10.21 1.60
C PHE A 219 -4.91 -11.08 1.35
N ASN A 220 -5.91 -10.53 0.68
CA ASN A 220 -7.16 -11.25 0.44
C ASN A 220 -7.00 -12.45 -0.50
N THR A 221 -6.16 -12.33 -1.52
CA THR A 221 -5.97 -13.39 -2.53
C THR A 221 -5.02 -14.48 -2.08
N PHE A 222 -3.95 -14.12 -1.37
CA PHE A 222 -2.89 -15.03 -0.97
C PHE A 222 -3.08 -15.62 0.43
N LEU A 223 -3.61 -14.85 1.39
CA LEU A 223 -3.75 -15.28 2.79
C LEU A 223 -5.17 -15.67 3.20
N CYS A 224 -6.18 -15.20 2.46
CA CYS A 224 -7.60 -15.42 2.78
C CYS A 224 -8.39 -16.19 1.71
N ASP A 225 -7.72 -16.66 0.64
CA ASP A 225 -8.27 -17.54 -0.38
C ASP A 225 -9.54 -16.98 -1.09
N LYS A 226 -9.64 -15.65 -1.26
CA LYS A 226 -10.81 -14.91 -1.80
C LYS A 226 -11.54 -15.60 -2.96
N PHE A 227 -10.83 -16.12 -3.96
CA PHE A 227 -11.48 -16.64 -5.19
C PHE A 227 -11.85 -18.14 -5.20
N TYR A 228 -11.47 -18.96 -4.21
CA TYR A 228 -11.62 -20.42 -4.31
C TYR A 228 -12.07 -21.15 -3.01
N GLY A 229 -12.51 -20.43 -1.97
CA GLY A 229 -12.98 -21.03 -0.71
C GLY A 229 -14.44 -20.68 -0.38
N GLY A 230 -15.22 -21.66 0.11
CA GLY A 230 -16.58 -21.44 0.65
C GLY A 230 -16.64 -20.78 2.03
N ASN A 231 -15.47 -20.43 2.59
CA ASN A 231 -15.27 -19.70 3.84
C ASN A 231 -14.11 -18.71 3.63
N SER A 232 -14.21 -17.79 2.67
CA SER A 232 -13.16 -16.79 2.47
C SER A 232 -13.08 -15.93 3.73
N GLY A 233 -11.92 -15.94 4.40
CA GLY A 233 -11.61 -15.01 5.49
C GLY A 233 -11.31 -13.61 4.93
N GLU A 234 -11.95 -13.25 3.81
CA GLU A 234 -11.71 -12.02 3.07
C GLU A 234 -12.07 -10.82 3.96
N VAL A 235 -11.22 -9.81 3.90
CA VAL A 235 -11.45 -8.54 4.59
C VAL A 235 -11.97 -7.55 3.57
N ASP A 236 -13.17 -7.01 3.83
CA ASP A 236 -13.72 -5.88 3.10
C ASP A 236 -13.05 -4.58 3.58
N PHE A 237 -11.84 -4.33 3.07
CA PHE A 237 -11.06 -3.16 3.44
C PHE A 237 -11.75 -1.84 3.09
N ASP A 238 -12.61 -1.78 2.07
CA ASP A 238 -13.32 -0.57 1.68
C ASP A 238 -14.39 -0.18 2.69
N THR A 239 -15.24 -1.14 3.06
CA THR A 239 -16.26 -0.91 4.10
C THR A 239 -15.62 -0.52 5.42
N ILE A 240 -14.56 -1.23 5.84
CA ILE A 240 -13.89 -0.93 7.12
C ILE A 240 -13.19 0.44 7.07
N ARG A 241 -12.58 0.80 5.94
CA ARG A 241 -11.92 2.12 5.77
C ARG A 241 -12.91 3.26 5.92
N ASN A 242 -14.08 3.16 5.29
CA ASN A 242 -15.13 4.17 5.39
C ASN A 242 -15.63 4.32 6.83
N ASP A 243 -15.81 3.21 7.55
CA ASP A 243 -16.22 3.25 8.96
C ASP A 243 -15.13 3.88 9.84
N ILE A 244 -13.84 3.54 9.63
CA ILE A 244 -12.73 4.19 10.34
C ILE A 244 -12.72 5.70 10.07
N GLN A 245 -12.90 6.12 8.81
CA GLN A 245 -12.95 7.52 8.43
C GLN A 245 -14.06 8.27 9.20
N ASN A 246 -15.28 7.74 9.16
CA ASN A 246 -16.43 8.32 9.84
C ASN A 246 -16.20 8.45 11.36
N ILE A 247 -15.69 7.39 11.99
CA ILE A 247 -15.40 7.41 13.42
C ILE A 247 -14.28 8.43 13.72
N THR A 248 -13.22 8.46 12.92
CA THR A 248 -12.09 9.39 13.10
C THR A 248 -12.57 10.84 13.05
N LEU A 249 -13.36 11.21 12.03
CA LEU A 249 -13.87 12.58 11.87
C LEU A 249 -14.80 13.01 13.00
N SER A 250 -15.59 12.08 13.57
CA SER A 250 -16.47 12.38 14.70
C SER A 250 -15.73 12.72 16.00
N ARG A 251 -14.44 12.40 16.11
CA ARG A 251 -13.64 12.53 17.34
C ARG A 251 -12.43 13.43 17.20
N ALA A 252 -12.14 13.86 15.98
CA ALA A 252 -10.97 14.68 15.70
C ALA A 252 -11.26 16.15 15.96
N THR A 253 -10.21 16.90 16.22
CA THR A 253 -10.25 18.37 16.37
C THR A 253 -9.55 19.02 15.20
N SER A 254 -10.11 20.10 14.66
CA SER A 254 -9.49 20.88 13.59
C SER A 254 -8.11 21.39 13.98
N MET A 255 -7.19 21.39 13.02
CA MET A 255 -5.91 22.09 13.12
C MET A 255 -6.08 23.53 12.63
N SER A 256 -5.19 24.44 13.02
CA SER A 256 -5.20 25.80 12.46
C SER A 256 -4.72 25.76 11.01
N ASP A 257 -5.44 26.50 10.15
CA ASP A 257 -5.16 26.62 8.72
C ASP A 257 -3.96 27.55 8.48
N ASP A 258 -2.76 27.11 8.84
CA ASP A 258 -1.54 27.85 8.51
C ASP A 258 -0.79 27.14 7.39
N PHE A 259 -0.85 27.75 6.20
CA PHE A 259 0.05 27.57 5.05
C PHE A 259 0.21 26.13 4.51
N TYR A 260 -0.79 25.67 3.75
CA TYR A 260 -0.65 24.50 2.88
C TYR A 260 -1.03 24.82 1.44
N PHE A 261 -0.24 24.31 0.50
CA PHE A 261 -0.68 24.21 -0.89
C PHE A 261 -1.70 23.08 -0.98
N ILE A 262 -2.91 23.41 -1.41
CA ILE A 262 -3.98 22.45 -1.61
C ILE A 262 -3.85 21.91 -3.04
N PHE A 263 -3.64 20.60 -3.16
CA PHE A 263 -3.73 19.91 -4.44
C PHE A 263 -5.17 19.45 -4.66
N PRO A 264 -5.66 19.43 -5.91
CA PRO A 264 -6.97 18.85 -6.21
C PRO A 264 -7.03 17.41 -5.72
N GLU A 265 -8.20 17.00 -5.22
CA GLU A 265 -8.43 15.64 -4.74
C GLU A 265 -8.15 14.63 -5.86
N GLN A 266 -7.26 13.67 -5.56
CA GLN A 266 -6.87 12.64 -6.50
C GLN A 266 -7.81 11.45 -6.35
N ASN A 267 -8.78 11.33 -7.26
CA ASN A 267 -9.74 10.23 -7.24
C ASN A 267 -9.05 8.92 -7.65
N LEU A 268 -8.58 8.15 -6.66
CA LEU A 268 -8.05 6.81 -6.84
C LEU A 268 -9.17 5.78 -6.71
N THR A 269 -9.52 5.15 -7.83
CA THR A 269 -10.43 4.00 -7.85
C THR A 269 -9.67 2.75 -8.23
N VAL A 270 -9.98 1.65 -7.54
CA VAL A 270 -9.27 0.38 -7.71
C VAL A 270 -10.28 -0.71 -7.97
N THR A 271 -10.02 -1.52 -8.99
CA THR A 271 -10.80 -2.71 -9.29
C THR A 271 -9.88 -3.91 -9.37
N THR A 272 -10.31 -5.03 -8.80
CA THR A 272 -9.61 -6.31 -8.90
C THR A 272 -10.45 -7.26 -9.74
N SER A 273 -9.84 -7.88 -10.74
CA SER A 273 -10.46 -8.93 -11.54
C SER A 273 -9.57 -10.17 -11.60
N GLN A 274 -10.21 -11.33 -11.82
CA GLN A 274 -9.48 -12.48 -12.35
C GLN A 274 -9.04 -12.12 -13.77
N PRO A 275 -7.82 -12.46 -14.20
CA PRO A 275 -7.36 -12.17 -15.54
C PRO A 275 -8.23 -12.91 -16.55
N ILE A 276 -8.43 -12.24 -17.68
CA ILE A 276 -9.03 -12.85 -18.87
C ILE A 276 -8.06 -13.95 -19.32
N ILE A 277 -8.42 -15.22 -19.09
CA ILE A 277 -7.64 -16.35 -19.59
C ILE A 277 -7.75 -16.32 -21.11
N THR A 278 -6.71 -15.82 -21.78
CA THR A 278 -6.54 -16.05 -23.21
C THR A 278 -6.10 -17.49 -23.42
N SER A 279 -6.56 -18.11 -24.51
CA SER A 279 -6.48 -19.55 -24.77
C SER A 279 -5.07 -20.15 -24.87
N SER A 280 -4.00 -19.38 -24.62
CA SER A 280 -2.61 -19.82 -24.63
C SER A 280 -2.12 -20.44 -23.31
N ASP A 281 -2.84 -20.26 -22.19
CA ASP A 281 -2.33 -20.60 -20.85
C ASP A 281 -2.86 -21.94 -20.28
N VAL A 282 -3.60 -22.73 -21.06
CA VAL A 282 -4.12 -24.03 -20.61
C VAL A 282 -3.06 -25.11 -20.75
N ASN A 283 -2.18 -25.21 -19.74
CA ASN A 283 -1.51 -26.47 -19.40
C ASN A 283 -1.92 -26.86 -17.99
N THR A 284 -3.15 -27.36 -17.84
CA THR A 284 -3.64 -27.97 -16.60
C THR A 284 -3.30 -29.46 -16.62
N PRO A 285 -2.58 -30.02 -15.63
CA PRO A 285 -2.51 -31.46 -15.45
C PRO A 285 -3.88 -31.95 -14.97
N ALA A 286 -4.48 -32.87 -15.72
CA ALA A 286 -5.74 -33.51 -15.35
C ALA A 286 -5.58 -34.26 -14.00
N ILE A 287 -6.33 -33.84 -12.98
CA ILE A 287 -6.46 -34.59 -11.74
C ILE A 287 -7.36 -35.80 -12.02
N ASN A 288 -6.74 -36.97 -12.21
CA ASN A 288 -7.42 -38.25 -12.28
C ASN A 288 -8.02 -38.59 -10.90
N LYS A 289 -9.34 -38.40 -10.76
CA LYS A 289 -10.12 -38.99 -9.66
C LYS A 289 -10.25 -40.49 -9.91
N GLN A 290 -9.31 -41.29 -9.40
CA GLN A 290 -9.56 -42.72 -9.19
C GLN A 290 -10.41 -42.92 -7.94
N ALA A 291 -11.70 -43.16 -8.13
CA ALA A 291 -12.60 -43.67 -7.11
C ALA A 291 -12.30 -45.16 -6.87
N GLY A 292 -11.59 -45.47 -5.79
CA GLY A 292 -11.44 -46.84 -5.30
C GLY A 292 -12.74 -47.32 -4.63
N LYS A 293 -13.51 -48.16 -5.33
CA LYS A 293 -14.48 -49.07 -4.70
C LYS A 293 -13.69 -50.16 -3.98
N LYS A 294 -13.75 -50.20 -2.64
CA LYS A 294 -13.42 -51.41 -1.88
C LYS A 294 -14.67 -52.27 -1.70
N ARG A 295 -14.41 -53.57 -1.75
CA ARG A 295 -15.32 -54.71 -1.67
C ARG A 295 -16.13 -54.74 -0.39
#